data_AF-A2DYC7-F1
#
_entry.id   AF-A2DYC7-F1
#
_cell.length_a   1.000
_cell.length_b   1.000
_cell.length_c   1.000
_cell.angle_alpha   90.00
_cell.angle_beta   90.00
_cell.angle_gamma   90.00
#
_symmetry.space_group_name_H-M   'P 1'
#
loop_
_entity.id
_entity.type
_entity.pdbx_description
1 polymer ?
#
loop_
_entity_poly.entity_id
_entity_poly.type
_entity_poly.pdbx_seq_one_letter_code
_entity_poly.pdbx_strand_id
1 'polypeptide(L)'
;MKWGGNILPRTVKQIASETLYDYTTYILDNFILPTWLYPFTKVYVTFATCLLFTNFHQAGTGVKPLEVFLNLYATALDETWATINFIINMILFVIIYSSIIICSIIYSTKNRMPRWSTVFNVICIELLMPFRLLTTGSQIGNNVGLLYDSITNTKIWIYTIISILWVVITFVFDYYFHSSYIPFISGRSSALTPVFQSFELDIIIVIRILARSANATIGTVVAKVCRVLIAILLAIGVFTIVFYNIYHSRTYSAFISAVFCAGFVLDIIGIFINLDWIIRLLIFFGIILIGTFTINEILKAQQKKIYETFTALENDEISFEDVFPKINGKYLRYCYDAFKLAHPYLLTFKPLVEGAHNENTNSKVWMFYLRVLSIYNSRIYDLMNACSEFKRLSFPGMESFLFERGMEHIIEYRSPKVTKQCKTILKNIQAQSRMLKGTIVKYWEAIEGDSPGGAYAYGASAQRQMDQIEKMYDSALTKWPNASLIYKSYSRFLNHICNNRMKGEQYAALGNVTRKIDLIEICAKRLFPLLPLVLQDPENIMKEEAQNKNDGASVLSASVSGSSSNSLEENEE
;
A
#
# COMPACT_ATOMS: atom_id res chain seq x y z
N MET A 1 -16.67 -1.87 -37.22
CA MET A 1 -16.37 -0.44 -37.05
C MET A 1 -15.75 -0.20 -35.68
N LYS A 2 -14.44 0.06 -35.59
CA LYS A 2 -13.74 0.42 -34.35
C LYS A 2 -13.78 1.95 -34.18
N TRP A 3 -14.89 2.48 -33.69
CA TRP A 3 -14.96 3.88 -33.25
C TRP A 3 -14.57 3.92 -31.76
N GLY A 4 -13.27 4.02 -31.52
CA GLY A 4 -12.68 4.20 -30.21
C GLY A 4 -11.53 5.18 -30.31
N GLY A 5 -11.82 6.40 -30.79
CA GLY A 5 -10.88 7.50 -30.68
C GLY A 5 -10.66 7.80 -29.20
N ASN A 6 -9.48 7.47 -28.67
CA ASN A 6 -9.12 7.88 -27.32
C ASN A 6 -9.14 9.41 -27.27
N ILE A 7 -9.99 9.98 -26.42
CA ILE A 7 -10.19 11.43 -26.24
C ILE A 7 -8.88 12.14 -25.83
N LEU A 8 -7.91 11.40 -25.27
CA LEU A 8 -6.55 11.86 -25.05
C LEU A 8 -5.54 11.03 -25.85
N PRO A 9 -4.47 11.66 -26.39
CA PRO A 9 -3.32 10.94 -26.92
C PRO A 9 -2.78 9.95 -25.88
N ARG A 10 -2.46 8.72 -26.30
CA ARG A 10 -1.95 7.65 -25.43
C ARG A 10 -0.76 8.12 -24.58
N THR A 11 0.07 8.98 -25.14
CA THR A 11 1.22 9.60 -24.47
C THR A 11 0.82 10.49 -23.30
N VAL A 12 -0.22 11.33 -23.43
CA VAL A 12 -0.65 12.24 -22.35
C VAL A 12 -1.26 11.46 -21.19
N LYS A 13 -2.11 10.47 -21.48
CA LYS A 13 -2.68 9.58 -20.45
C LYS A 13 -1.57 8.86 -19.67
N GLN A 14 -0.60 8.32 -20.39
CA GLN A 14 0.52 7.61 -19.80
C GLN A 14 1.36 8.54 -18.92
N ILE A 15 1.77 9.71 -19.42
CA ILE A 15 2.54 10.70 -18.64
C ILE A 15 1.79 11.13 -17.38
N ALA A 16 0.48 11.39 -17.49
CA ALA A 16 -0.34 11.80 -16.34
C ALA A 16 -0.42 10.70 -15.28
N SER A 17 -0.66 9.45 -15.70
CA SER A 17 -0.71 8.32 -14.75
C SER A 17 0.64 8.01 -14.13
N GLU A 18 1.72 8.09 -14.90
CA GLU A 18 3.09 7.93 -14.39
C GLU A 18 3.41 9.01 -13.35
N THR A 19 3.08 10.27 -13.65
CA THR A 19 3.31 11.40 -12.74
C THR A 19 2.53 11.24 -11.43
N LEU A 20 1.27 10.81 -11.54
CA LEU A 20 0.42 10.59 -10.38
C LEU A 20 0.89 9.39 -9.55
N TYR A 21 1.31 8.32 -10.19
CA TYR A 21 1.85 7.13 -9.53
C TYR A 21 3.17 7.43 -8.80
N ASP A 22 4.10 8.13 -9.46
CA ASP A 22 5.37 8.53 -8.83
C ASP A 22 5.15 9.44 -7.63
N TYR A 23 4.22 10.39 -7.76
CA TYR A 23 3.87 11.28 -6.67
C TYR A 23 3.24 10.52 -5.50
N THR A 24 2.27 9.64 -5.77
CA THR A 24 1.62 8.81 -4.76
C THR A 24 2.63 7.90 -4.06
N THR A 25 3.50 7.23 -4.81
CA THR A 25 4.58 6.38 -4.25
C THR A 25 5.52 7.22 -3.38
N TYR A 26 5.93 8.39 -3.87
CA TYR A 26 6.78 9.32 -3.11
C TYR A 26 6.15 9.71 -1.77
N ILE A 27 4.88 10.13 -1.73
CA ILE A 27 4.27 10.56 -0.47
C ILE A 27 4.08 9.40 0.51
N LEU A 28 3.78 8.21 -0.01
CA LEU A 28 3.60 7.00 0.79
C LEU A 28 4.94 6.50 1.37
N ASP A 29 6.05 6.63 0.62
CA ASP A 29 7.39 6.28 1.11
C ASP A 29 7.91 7.27 2.17
N ASN A 30 7.54 8.55 2.05
CA ASN A 30 8.05 9.61 2.92
C ASN A 30 7.23 9.82 4.21
N PHE A 31 6.00 9.32 4.27
CA PHE A 31 5.16 9.46 5.46
C PHE A 31 4.22 8.26 5.67
N ILE A 32 4.15 7.83 6.93
CA ILE A 32 3.32 6.74 7.40
C ILE A 32 2.49 7.29 8.56
N LEU A 33 1.18 7.07 8.54
CA LEU A 33 0.31 7.45 9.65
C LEU A 33 0.64 6.60 10.89
N PRO A 34 0.27 7.06 12.10
CA PRO A 34 0.37 6.21 13.29
C PRO A 34 -0.29 4.86 13.04
N THR A 35 0.42 3.75 13.34
CA THR A 35 -0.02 2.40 12.96
C THR A 35 -1.41 2.04 13.47
N TRP A 36 -1.83 2.59 14.62
CA TRP A 36 -3.15 2.38 15.21
C TRP A 36 -4.29 3.04 14.42
N LEU A 37 -4.00 4.05 13.60
CA LEU A 37 -5.02 4.78 12.84
C LEU A 37 -5.56 3.94 11.69
N TYR A 38 -4.74 3.09 11.07
CA TYR A 38 -5.17 2.19 10.00
C TYR A 38 -6.26 1.18 10.42
N PRO A 39 -6.06 0.35 11.47
CA PRO A 39 -7.11 -0.56 11.93
C PRO A 39 -8.30 0.23 12.49
N PHE A 40 -8.09 1.38 13.14
CA PHE A 40 -9.19 2.24 13.58
C PHE A 40 -10.08 2.67 12.42
N THR A 41 -9.50 3.21 11.33
CA THR A 41 -10.26 3.63 10.15
C THR A 41 -11.03 2.48 9.53
N LYS A 42 -10.40 1.32 9.35
CA LYS A 42 -11.06 0.16 8.72
C LYS A 42 -12.16 -0.42 9.61
N VAL A 43 -11.88 -0.64 10.90
CA VAL A 43 -12.89 -1.08 11.88
C VAL A 43 -14.05 -0.11 11.91
N TYR A 44 -13.78 1.20 11.96
CA TYR A 44 -14.82 2.22 11.98
C TYR A 44 -15.66 2.18 10.69
N VAL A 45 -15.03 2.11 9.53
CA VAL A 45 -15.69 2.09 8.21
C VAL A 45 -16.66 0.91 8.11
N THR A 46 -16.21 -0.27 8.54
CA THR A 46 -16.97 -1.52 8.48
C THR A 46 -18.05 -1.57 9.56
N PHE A 47 -17.69 -1.23 10.78
CA PHE A 47 -18.60 -1.23 11.92
C PHE A 47 -19.72 -0.21 11.73
N ALA A 48 -19.40 1.03 11.31
CA ALA A 48 -20.41 2.06 11.07
C ALA A 48 -21.39 1.69 9.95
N THR A 49 -20.93 0.95 8.94
CA THR A 49 -21.82 0.49 7.87
C THR A 49 -22.74 -0.63 8.34
N CYS A 50 -22.23 -1.57 9.14
CA CYS A 50 -23.06 -2.65 9.67
C CYS A 50 -24.00 -2.19 10.79
N LEU A 51 -23.64 -1.13 11.53
CA LEU A 51 -24.56 -0.46 12.45
C LEU A 51 -25.79 0.16 11.75
N LEU A 52 -25.77 0.35 10.43
CA LEU A 52 -26.98 0.77 9.72
C LEU A 52 -28.14 -0.23 9.87
N PHE A 53 -27.83 -1.51 10.08
CA PHE A 53 -28.84 -2.57 10.22
C PHE A 53 -29.53 -2.59 11.59
N THR A 54 -28.95 -1.95 12.60
CA THR A 54 -29.55 -1.88 13.94
C THR A 54 -30.61 -0.79 14.05
N ASN A 55 -30.76 0.08 13.03
CA ASN A 55 -31.63 1.27 13.08
C ASN A 55 -31.36 2.17 14.30
N PHE A 56 -30.14 2.13 14.87
CA PHE A 56 -29.73 2.92 16.04
C PHE A 56 -30.07 4.42 15.93
N HIS A 57 -30.19 4.91 14.70
CA HIS A 57 -30.39 6.30 14.33
C HIS A 57 -31.83 6.77 14.58
N GLN A 58 -32.78 5.84 14.75
CA GLN A 58 -34.15 6.17 15.18
C GLN A 58 -34.20 6.59 16.66
N ALA A 59 -33.11 6.46 17.41
CA ALA A 59 -33.03 6.87 18.82
C ALA A 59 -33.04 8.40 19.04
N GLY A 60 -33.11 9.21 17.98
CA GLY A 60 -33.47 10.63 18.10
C GLY A 60 -32.49 11.46 18.94
N THR A 61 -31.18 11.23 18.82
CA THR A 61 -30.15 11.84 19.68
C THR A 61 -30.01 13.38 19.57
N GLY A 62 -30.82 14.06 18.76
CA GLY A 62 -30.96 15.52 18.77
C GLY A 62 -29.78 16.31 18.19
N VAL A 63 -28.62 15.69 17.94
CA VAL A 63 -27.43 16.36 17.39
C VAL A 63 -27.35 16.18 15.87
N LYS A 64 -28.33 16.80 15.17
CA LYS A 64 -28.40 16.82 13.70
C LYS A 64 -27.07 17.19 13.00
N PRO A 65 -26.24 18.13 13.49
CA PRO A 65 -25.00 18.49 12.80
C PRO A 65 -23.97 17.35 12.71
N LEU A 66 -23.87 16.50 13.74
CA LEU A 66 -22.93 15.38 13.74
C LEU A 66 -23.45 14.21 12.88
N GLU A 67 -24.78 13.99 12.92
CA GLU A 67 -25.48 13.02 12.07
C GLU A 67 -25.37 13.39 10.57
N VAL A 68 -25.38 14.70 10.27
CA VAL A 68 -25.22 15.28 8.93
C VAL A 68 -23.75 15.27 8.49
N PHE A 69 -22.81 15.73 9.32
CA PHE A 69 -21.39 15.89 8.94
C PHE A 69 -20.71 14.55 8.62
N LEU A 70 -21.09 13.49 9.33
CA LEU A 70 -20.59 12.15 9.05
C LEU A 70 -21.52 11.34 8.15
N ASN A 71 -22.78 11.77 7.95
CA ASN A 71 -23.82 11.07 7.20
C ASN A 71 -23.89 9.55 7.53
N LEU A 72 -23.47 9.19 8.75
CA LEU A 72 -23.39 7.83 9.25
C LEU A 72 -24.73 7.36 9.77
N TYR A 73 -25.59 8.30 10.19
CA TYR A 73 -26.75 7.96 11.00
C TYR A 73 -28.08 8.52 10.45
N ALA A 74 -28.16 9.72 9.87
CA ALA A 74 -29.44 10.29 9.41
C ALA A 74 -30.19 9.39 8.38
N THR A 75 -31.39 8.91 8.71
CA THR A 75 -32.18 7.92 7.93
C THR A 75 -32.90 8.49 6.73
N ALA A 76 -33.33 9.74 6.80
CA ALA A 76 -33.96 10.46 5.71
C ALA A 76 -33.55 11.93 5.82
N LEU A 77 -32.75 12.40 4.87
CA LEU A 77 -32.45 13.83 4.76
C LEU A 77 -33.49 14.45 3.85
N ASP A 78 -34.07 15.57 4.30
CA ASP A 78 -34.84 16.43 3.40
C ASP A 78 -33.95 16.99 2.27
N GLU A 79 -34.58 17.59 1.27
CA GLU A 79 -33.88 18.16 0.11
C GLU A 79 -32.82 19.20 0.52
N THR A 80 -33.08 19.97 1.59
CA THR A 80 -32.18 21.01 2.09
C THR A 80 -30.89 20.39 2.63
N TRP A 81 -31.01 19.39 3.50
CA TRP A 81 -29.86 18.69 4.07
C TRP A 81 -29.13 17.83 3.03
N ALA A 82 -29.85 17.23 2.08
CA ALA A 82 -29.23 16.54 0.95
C ALA A 82 -28.37 17.51 0.11
N THR A 83 -28.85 18.74 -0.10
CA THR A 83 -28.10 19.81 -0.78
C THR A 83 -26.87 20.24 0.01
N ILE A 84 -27.02 20.49 1.32
CA ILE A 84 -25.89 20.86 2.19
C ILE A 84 -24.81 19.77 2.17
N ASN A 85 -25.20 18.50 2.33
CA ASN A 85 -24.27 17.37 2.29
C ASN A 85 -23.60 17.23 0.93
N PHE A 86 -24.33 17.44 -0.17
CA PHE A 86 -23.75 17.47 -1.51
C PHE A 86 -22.64 18.52 -1.62
N ILE A 87 -22.91 19.75 -1.17
CA ILE A 87 -21.94 20.85 -1.24
C ILE A 87 -20.69 20.53 -0.43
N ILE A 88 -20.85 20.01 0.79
CA ILE A 88 -19.72 19.60 1.64
C ILE A 88 -18.92 18.45 0.98
N ASN A 89 -19.61 17.47 0.38
CA ASN A 89 -19.02 16.39 -0.43
C ASN A 89 -18.21 16.91 -1.61
N MET A 90 -18.76 17.83 -2.37
CA MET A 90 -18.08 18.46 -3.48
C MET A 90 -16.84 19.24 -3.06
N ILE A 91 -16.95 20.10 -2.04
CA ILE A 91 -15.81 20.89 -1.55
C ILE A 91 -14.66 19.98 -1.12
N LEU A 92 -14.95 18.92 -0.36
CA LEU A 92 -13.90 18.01 0.11
C LEU A 92 -13.29 17.16 -1.01
N PHE A 93 -14.08 16.70 -2.00
CA PHE A 93 -13.51 16.04 -3.18
C PHE A 93 -12.61 16.98 -3.97
N VAL A 94 -13.04 18.22 -4.20
CA VAL A 94 -12.23 19.23 -4.89
C VAL A 94 -10.93 19.49 -4.13
N ILE A 95 -10.96 19.64 -2.80
CA ILE A 95 -9.75 19.84 -1.98
C ILE A 95 -8.80 18.65 -2.11
N ILE A 96 -9.30 17.41 -1.95
CA ILE A 96 -8.47 16.20 -2.00
C ILE A 96 -7.83 16.06 -3.39
N TYR A 97 -8.63 16.05 -4.45
CA TYR A 97 -8.12 15.80 -5.80
C TYR A 97 -7.32 16.96 -6.37
N SER A 98 -7.70 18.22 -6.10
CA SER A 98 -6.88 19.36 -6.51
C SER A 98 -5.53 19.36 -5.80
N SER A 99 -5.47 19.01 -4.52
CA SER A 99 -4.20 18.92 -3.79
C SER A 99 -3.30 17.83 -4.40
N ILE A 100 -3.85 16.63 -4.65
CA ILE A 100 -3.11 15.53 -5.27
C ILE A 100 -2.61 15.93 -6.67
N ILE A 101 -3.47 16.51 -7.52
CA ILE A 101 -3.12 16.89 -8.89
C ILE A 101 -2.08 18.02 -8.89
N ILE A 102 -2.31 19.11 -8.16
CA ILE A 102 -1.39 20.26 -8.09
C ILE A 102 -0.04 19.81 -7.53
N CYS A 103 -0.05 19.00 -6.47
CA CYS A 103 1.19 18.47 -5.91
C CYS A 103 1.86 17.50 -6.88
N SER A 104 1.15 16.62 -7.58
CA SER A 104 1.78 15.76 -8.59
C SER A 104 2.48 16.55 -9.71
N ILE A 105 1.89 17.66 -10.17
CA ILE A 105 2.49 18.56 -11.16
C ILE A 105 3.73 19.26 -10.58
N ILE A 106 3.62 19.80 -9.37
CA ILE A 106 4.76 20.44 -8.69
C ILE A 106 5.89 19.41 -8.44
N TYR A 107 5.54 18.17 -8.13
CA TYR A 107 6.50 17.09 -7.92
C TYR A 107 7.22 16.75 -9.22
N SER A 108 6.49 16.62 -10.33
CA SER A 108 7.09 16.35 -11.65
C SER A 108 8.09 17.43 -12.09
N THR A 109 7.89 18.68 -11.65
CA THR A 109 8.75 19.81 -12.00
C THR A 109 9.90 20.02 -11.01
N LYS A 110 9.69 19.76 -9.72
CA LYS A 110 10.65 20.08 -8.65
C LYS A 110 11.34 18.86 -8.02
N ASN A 111 10.88 17.64 -8.28
CA ASN A 111 11.33 16.37 -7.67
C ASN A 111 11.39 16.38 -6.13
N ARG A 112 10.58 17.24 -5.48
CA ARG A 112 10.51 17.35 -4.02
C ARG A 112 9.21 18.01 -3.58
N MET A 113 8.82 17.70 -2.35
CA MET A 113 7.67 18.32 -1.69
C MET A 113 8.00 18.78 -0.28
N PRO A 114 7.37 19.88 0.18
CA PRO A 114 7.44 20.24 1.58
C PRO A 114 6.73 19.17 2.42
N ARG A 115 7.29 18.87 3.60
CA ARG A 115 6.80 17.80 4.48
C ARG A 115 5.32 17.93 4.82
N TRP A 116 4.83 19.15 5.06
CA TRP A 116 3.42 19.39 5.37
C TRP A 116 2.48 18.96 4.23
N SER A 117 2.88 19.14 2.96
CA SER A 117 2.09 18.74 1.79
C SER A 117 2.05 17.23 1.66
N THR A 118 3.18 16.56 1.91
CA THR A 118 3.24 15.09 1.98
C THR A 118 2.32 14.55 3.07
N VAL A 119 2.42 15.08 4.29
CA VAL A 119 1.58 14.67 5.43
C VAL A 119 0.09 14.88 5.13
N PHE A 120 -0.26 16.05 4.60
CA PHE A 120 -1.62 16.39 4.24
C PHE A 120 -2.19 15.42 3.20
N ASN A 121 -1.46 15.15 2.11
CA ASN A 121 -1.94 14.25 1.06
C ASN A 121 -2.06 12.80 1.53
N VAL A 122 -1.18 12.33 2.41
CA VAL A 122 -1.34 11.00 3.03
C VAL A 122 -2.59 10.94 3.90
N ILE A 123 -2.86 11.98 4.72
CA ILE A 123 -4.12 12.06 5.48
C ILE A 123 -5.33 12.08 4.52
N CYS A 124 -5.24 12.81 3.41
CA CYS A 124 -6.32 12.85 2.43
C CYS A 124 -6.60 11.48 1.81
N ILE A 125 -5.57 10.73 1.42
CA ILE A 125 -5.71 9.44 0.73
C ILE A 125 -6.05 8.31 1.70
N GLU A 126 -5.32 8.18 2.81
CA GLU A 126 -5.44 6.99 3.68
C GLU A 126 -6.52 7.14 4.76
N LEU A 127 -6.87 8.38 5.12
CA LEU A 127 -7.88 8.67 6.14
C LEU A 127 -9.15 9.23 5.50
N LEU A 128 -9.07 10.45 4.94
CA LEU A 128 -10.28 11.18 4.53
C LEU A 128 -11.01 10.49 3.38
N MET A 129 -10.31 9.99 2.37
CA MET A 129 -10.93 9.40 1.18
C MET A 129 -11.84 8.19 1.50
N PRO A 130 -11.44 7.21 2.33
CA PRO A 130 -12.36 6.18 2.83
C PRO A 130 -13.62 6.75 3.51
N PHE A 131 -13.47 7.73 4.40
CA PHE A 131 -14.64 8.39 5.04
C PHE A 131 -15.53 9.11 4.02
N ARG A 132 -14.94 9.79 3.04
CA ARG A 132 -15.69 10.48 1.99
C ARG A 132 -16.49 9.50 1.15
N LEU A 133 -15.87 8.42 0.71
CA LEU A 133 -16.54 7.37 -0.03
C LEU A 133 -17.75 6.81 0.71
N LEU A 134 -17.63 6.57 2.01
CA LEU A 134 -18.76 6.19 2.85
C LEU A 134 -19.89 7.22 2.87
N THR A 135 -19.54 8.50 3.07
CA THR A 135 -20.52 9.60 3.10
C THR A 135 -21.24 9.74 1.76
N THR A 136 -20.52 9.57 0.66
CA THR A 136 -21.04 9.69 -0.71
C THR A 136 -21.92 8.50 -1.07
N GLY A 137 -21.52 7.28 -0.73
CA GLY A 137 -22.37 6.10 -0.89
C GLY A 137 -23.69 6.24 -0.13
N SER A 138 -23.63 6.76 1.10
CA SER A 138 -24.84 7.04 1.89
C SER A 138 -25.73 8.10 1.23
N GLN A 139 -25.13 9.17 0.71
CA GLN A 139 -25.85 10.25 0.03
C GLN A 139 -26.54 9.75 -1.25
N ILE A 140 -25.86 8.94 -2.06
CA ILE A 140 -26.45 8.35 -3.28
C ILE A 140 -27.71 7.58 -2.91
N GLY A 141 -27.64 6.71 -1.88
CA GLY A 141 -28.80 5.95 -1.46
C GLY A 141 -29.96 6.82 -0.94
N ASN A 142 -29.67 7.93 -0.24
CA ASN A 142 -30.70 8.90 0.19
C ASN A 142 -31.33 9.63 -1.00
N ASN A 143 -30.51 10.06 -1.97
CA ASN A 143 -31.00 10.73 -3.17
C ASN A 143 -31.93 9.83 -3.98
N VAL A 144 -31.66 8.52 -4.06
CA VAL A 144 -32.57 7.54 -4.69
C VAL A 144 -33.94 7.55 -4.02
N GLY A 145 -34.00 7.70 -2.70
CA GLY A 145 -35.25 7.88 -1.96
C GLY A 145 -36.02 9.13 -2.36
N LEU A 146 -35.34 10.29 -2.37
CA LEU A 146 -35.94 11.56 -2.77
C LEU A 146 -36.44 11.53 -4.23
N LEU A 147 -35.74 10.83 -5.12
CA LEU A 147 -36.15 10.63 -6.51
C LEU A 147 -37.32 9.66 -6.65
N TYR A 148 -37.48 8.71 -5.73
CA TYR A 148 -38.64 7.84 -5.68
C TYR A 148 -39.90 8.65 -5.34
N ASP A 149 -39.80 9.55 -4.36
CA ASP A 149 -40.91 10.41 -3.95
C ASP A 149 -41.20 11.52 -4.98
N SER A 150 -40.17 12.06 -5.63
CA SER A 150 -40.29 13.14 -6.61
C SER A 150 -39.33 12.95 -7.79
N ILE A 151 -39.75 12.12 -8.75
CA ILE A 151 -38.93 11.77 -9.92
C ILE A 151 -38.58 12.98 -10.80
N THR A 152 -39.37 14.05 -10.74
CA THR A 152 -39.18 15.29 -11.48
C THR A 152 -38.17 16.24 -10.84
N ASN A 153 -37.60 15.92 -9.68
CA ASN A 153 -36.60 16.77 -9.03
C ASN A 153 -35.24 16.70 -9.75
N THR A 154 -35.06 17.58 -10.74
CA THR A 154 -33.84 17.68 -11.55
C THR A 154 -32.58 17.95 -10.73
N LYS A 155 -32.68 18.65 -9.58
CA LYS A 155 -31.52 18.97 -8.73
C LYS A 155 -30.95 17.69 -8.11
N ILE A 156 -31.80 16.82 -7.57
CA ILE A 156 -31.37 15.56 -6.96
C ILE A 156 -30.78 14.60 -7.99
N TRP A 157 -31.31 14.58 -9.22
CA TRP A 157 -30.71 13.84 -10.33
C TRP A 157 -29.27 14.27 -10.60
N ILE A 158 -29.04 15.58 -10.71
CA ILE A 158 -27.69 16.15 -10.93
C ILE A 158 -26.75 15.76 -9.79
N TYR A 159 -27.18 15.90 -8.53
CA TYR A 159 -26.35 15.54 -7.37
C TYR A 159 -25.97 14.06 -7.37
N THR A 160 -26.89 13.19 -7.76
CA THR A 160 -26.68 11.74 -7.82
C THR A 160 -25.68 11.37 -8.91
N ILE A 161 -25.83 11.91 -10.11
CA ILE A 161 -24.91 11.67 -11.23
C ILE A 161 -23.49 12.11 -10.88
N ILE A 162 -23.34 13.30 -10.31
CA ILE A 162 -22.02 13.83 -9.90
C ILE A 162 -21.42 12.97 -8.77
N SER A 163 -22.23 12.54 -7.81
CA SER A 163 -21.75 11.68 -6.71
C SER A 163 -21.28 10.31 -7.21
N ILE A 164 -22.01 9.69 -8.14
CA ILE A 164 -21.61 8.43 -8.78
C ILE A 164 -20.30 8.61 -9.54
N LEU A 165 -20.15 9.70 -10.29
CA LEU A 165 -18.91 10.02 -11.00
C LEU A 165 -17.71 10.08 -10.03
N TRP A 166 -17.86 10.74 -8.88
CA TRP A 166 -16.81 10.81 -7.87
C TRP A 166 -16.46 9.46 -7.23
N VAL A 167 -17.46 8.61 -6.97
CA VAL A 167 -17.22 7.25 -6.49
C VAL A 167 -16.41 6.45 -7.52
N VAL A 168 -16.78 6.52 -8.80
CA VAL A 168 -16.04 5.84 -9.88
C VAL A 168 -14.61 6.37 -10.00
N ILE A 169 -14.42 7.69 -9.98
CA ILE A 169 -13.08 8.30 -10.01
C ILE A 169 -12.23 7.80 -8.84
N THR A 170 -12.84 7.68 -7.65
CA THR A 170 -12.12 7.24 -6.46
C THR A 170 -11.79 5.75 -6.48
N PHE A 171 -12.68 4.89 -6.99
CA PHE A 171 -12.34 3.48 -7.22
C PHE A 171 -11.22 3.30 -8.24
N VAL A 172 -11.24 4.07 -9.32
CA VAL A 172 -10.16 4.07 -10.31
C VAL A 172 -8.86 4.54 -9.66
N PHE A 173 -8.91 5.60 -8.85
CA PHE A 173 -7.73 6.12 -8.17
C PHE A 173 -7.16 5.10 -7.17
N ASP A 174 -8.01 4.52 -6.33
CA ASP A 174 -7.60 3.55 -5.32
C ASP A 174 -7.02 2.29 -5.96
N TYR A 175 -7.69 1.72 -6.96
CA TYR A 175 -7.24 0.52 -7.65
C TYR A 175 -5.86 0.71 -8.33
N TYR A 176 -5.70 1.79 -9.10
CA TYR A 176 -4.47 1.98 -9.90
C TYR A 176 -3.32 2.62 -9.12
N PHE A 177 -3.57 3.50 -8.16
CA PHE A 177 -2.49 4.26 -7.51
C PHE A 177 -2.25 3.86 -6.06
N HIS A 178 -3.30 3.65 -5.26
CA HIS A 178 -3.13 3.33 -3.84
C HIS A 178 -2.87 1.84 -3.63
N SER A 179 -3.74 0.98 -4.15
CA SER A 179 -3.66 -0.48 -4.02
C SER A 179 -2.47 -1.08 -4.76
N SER A 180 -1.95 -0.39 -5.79
CA SER A 180 -0.74 -0.78 -6.53
C SER A 180 0.57 -0.41 -5.80
N TYR A 181 0.49 0.09 -4.56
CA TYR A 181 1.67 0.33 -3.73
C TYR A 181 2.32 -0.98 -3.30
N ILE A 182 3.58 -1.16 -3.68
CA ILE A 182 4.29 -2.44 -3.57
C ILE A 182 4.78 -2.74 -2.15
N PRO A 183 5.49 -1.82 -1.45
CA PRO A 183 6.10 -2.14 -0.16
C PRO A 183 5.10 -2.67 0.86
N PHE A 184 5.56 -3.63 1.68
CA PHE A 184 4.81 -4.12 2.82
C PHE A 184 5.00 -3.21 4.03
N ILE A 185 3.96 -2.48 4.40
CA ILE A 185 4.00 -1.53 5.51
C ILE A 185 2.88 -1.84 6.50
N SER A 186 3.24 -1.86 7.78
CA SER A 186 2.29 -2.08 8.87
C SER A 186 1.14 -1.06 8.81
N GLY A 187 -0.10 -1.57 8.84
CA GLY A 187 -1.32 -0.77 8.72
C GLY A 187 -1.80 -0.56 7.27
N ARG A 188 -0.92 -0.10 6.37
CA ARG A 188 -1.23 0.13 4.95
C ARG A 188 -1.48 -1.17 4.20
N SER A 189 -0.55 -2.11 4.28
CA SER A 189 -0.62 -3.41 3.59
C SER A 189 -1.45 -4.40 4.40
N SER A 190 -2.78 -4.28 4.32
CA SER A 190 -3.66 -5.24 4.99
C SER A 190 -3.84 -6.54 4.23
N ALA A 191 -3.69 -6.52 2.90
CA ALA A 191 -3.95 -7.65 2.01
C ALA A 191 -2.82 -7.88 0.99
N LEU A 192 -2.80 -9.11 0.47
CA LEU A 192 -1.75 -9.60 -0.42
C LEU A 192 -1.75 -8.96 -1.81
N THR A 193 -2.92 -8.88 -2.42
CA THR A 193 -3.07 -8.36 -3.78
C THR A 193 -3.69 -6.96 -3.73
N PRO A 194 -3.37 -6.09 -4.70
CA PRO A 194 -4.04 -4.80 -4.86
C PRO A 194 -5.56 -4.94 -4.82
N VAL A 195 -6.09 -5.93 -5.55
CA VAL A 195 -7.52 -6.25 -5.62
C VAL A 195 -8.17 -6.45 -4.24
N PHE A 196 -7.46 -7.08 -3.31
CA PHE A 196 -8.00 -7.33 -1.98
C PHE A 196 -7.74 -6.20 -0.99
N GLN A 197 -6.89 -5.22 -1.32
CA GLN A 197 -6.69 -4.03 -0.47
C GLN A 197 -7.93 -3.11 -0.51
N SER A 198 -8.57 -2.97 -1.67
CA SER A 198 -9.79 -2.16 -1.86
C SER A 198 -11.10 -2.92 -1.55
N PHE A 199 -11.07 -4.26 -1.62
CA PHE A 199 -12.26 -5.13 -1.54
C PHE A 199 -13.25 -4.78 -0.42
N GLU A 200 -12.75 -4.56 0.81
CA GLU A 200 -13.56 -4.21 1.96
C GLU A 200 -14.33 -2.91 1.73
N LEU A 201 -13.60 -1.87 1.32
CA LEU A 201 -14.14 -0.55 1.07
C LEU A 201 -15.18 -0.59 -0.07
N ASP A 202 -14.86 -1.29 -1.16
CA ASP A 202 -15.72 -1.42 -2.34
C ASP A 202 -17.06 -2.07 -1.98
N ILE A 203 -17.03 -3.21 -1.28
CA ILE A 203 -18.24 -3.91 -0.82
C ILE A 203 -19.06 -3.02 0.11
N ILE A 204 -18.40 -2.37 1.07
CA ILE A 204 -19.06 -1.54 2.08
C ILE A 204 -19.79 -0.36 1.44
N ILE A 205 -19.21 0.29 0.43
CA ILE A 205 -19.85 1.41 -0.27
C ILE A 205 -21.11 0.93 -1.00
N VAL A 206 -21.04 -0.21 -1.70
CA VAL A 206 -22.20 -0.77 -2.40
C VAL A 206 -23.30 -1.16 -1.41
N ILE A 207 -22.95 -1.86 -0.33
CA ILE A 207 -23.88 -2.20 0.75
C ILE A 207 -24.54 -0.93 1.30
N ARG A 208 -23.78 0.14 1.48
CA ARG A 208 -24.29 1.39 2.05
C ARG A 208 -25.23 2.14 1.12
N ILE A 209 -24.94 2.16 -0.18
CA ILE A 209 -25.88 2.67 -1.20
C ILE A 209 -27.19 1.90 -1.12
N LEU A 210 -27.13 0.57 -1.18
CA LEU A 210 -28.31 -0.29 -1.15
C LEU A 210 -29.09 -0.19 0.16
N ALA A 211 -28.41 -0.15 1.30
CA ALA A 211 -29.04 -0.07 2.62
C ALA A 211 -29.81 1.25 2.77
N ARG A 212 -29.24 2.36 2.30
CA ARG A 212 -29.90 3.66 2.31
C ARG A 212 -31.05 3.72 1.32
N SER A 213 -30.91 3.17 0.12
CA SER A 213 -32.01 3.07 -0.83
C SER A 213 -33.17 2.21 -0.29
N ALA A 214 -32.87 1.11 0.39
CA ALA A 214 -33.87 0.26 1.04
C ALA A 214 -34.61 0.99 2.16
N ASN A 215 -33.87 1.78 2.97
CA ASN A 215 -34.45 2.56 4.06
C ASN A 215 -35.29 3.74 3.57
N ALA A 216 -34.96 4.32 2.41
CA ALA A 216 -35.73 5.43 1.86
C ALA A 216 -36.98 4.96 1.09
N THR A 217 -37.04 3.70 0.67
CA THR A 217 -38.15 3.12 -0.11
C THR A 217 -38.92 2.05 0.68
N ILE A 218 -38.99 2.20 2.01
CA ILE A 218 -39.61 1.22 2.93
C ILE A 218 -41.03 0.86 2.45
N GLY A 219 -41.34 -0.44 2.49
CA GLY A 219 -42.64 -0.99 2.09
C GLY A 219 -42.78 -1.30 0.60
N THR A 220 -41.83 -0.86 -0.24
CA THR A 220 -41.86 -1.10 -1.69
C THR A 220 -41.16 -2.41 -2.09
N VAL A 221 -41.39 -2.84 -3.33
CA VAL A 221 -40.64 -3.97 -3.94
C VAL A 221 -39.14 -3.63 -4.06
N VAL A 222 -38.81 -2.35 -4.32
CA VAL A 222 -37.42 -1.89 -4.44
C VAL A 222 -36.66 -2.12 -3.14
N ALA A 223 -37.24 -1.79 -1.99
CA ALA A 223 -36.61 -2.06 -0.70
C ALA A 223 -36.33 -3.54 -0.48
N LYS A 224 -37.27 -4.44 -0.84
CA LYS A 224 -37.07 -5.89 -0.74
C LYS A 224 -35.92 -6.37 -1.62
N VAL A 225 -35.85 -5.89 -2.86
CA VAL A 225 -34.76 -6.22 -3.80
C VAL A 225 -33.42 -5.74 -3.25
N CYS A 226 -33.33 -4.49 -2.76
CA CYS A 226 -32.11 -3.97 -2.16
C CYS A 226 -31.65 -4.79 -0.95
N ARG A 227 -32.56 -5.20 -0.05
CA ARG A 227 -32.26 -6.07 1.09
C ARG A 227 -31.71 -7.43 0.66
N VAL A 228 -32.34 -8.08 -0.33
CA VAL A 228 -31.81 -9.34 -0.88
C VAL A 228 -30.40 -9.17 -1.46
N LEU A 229 -30.14 -8.09 -2.20
CA LEU A 229 -28.81 -7.80 -2.74
C LEU A 229 -27.77 -7.54 -1.64
N ILE A 230 -28.15 -6.84 -0.55
CA ILE A 230 -27.29 -6.63 0.62
C ILE A 230 -26.92 -7.97 1.26
N ALA A 231 -27.91 -8.84 1.49
CA ALA A 231 -27.68 -10.17 2.05
C ALA A 231 -26.70 -11.00 1.18
N ILE A 232 -26.85 -10.95 -0.14
CA ILE A 232 -25.93 -11.61 -1.09
C ILE A 232 -24.51 -11.03 -0.97
N LEU A 233 -24.36 -9.70 -0.94
CA LEU A 233 -23.06 -9.04 -0.84
C LEU A 233 -22.36 -9.34 0.49
N LEU A 234 -23.10 -9.34 1.60
CA LEU A 234 -22.58 -9.70 2.92
C LEU A 234 -22.12 -11.16 2.95
N ALA A 235 -22.90 -12.08 2.37
CA ALA A 235 -22.50 -13.47 2.23
C ALA A 235 -21.23 -13.61 1.39
N ILE A 236 -21.15 -12.95 0.23
CA ILE A 236 -19.93 -12.90 -0.61
C ILE A 236 -18.75 -12.37 0.19
N GLY A 237 -18.94 -11.31 0.98
CA GLY A 237 -17.91 -10.75 1.86
C GLY A 237 -17.38 -11.79 2.85
N VAL A 238 -18.27 -12.45 3.61
CA VAL A 238 -17.91 -13.51 4.56
C VAL A 238 -17.18 -14.65 3.87
N PHE A 239 -17.73 -15.18 2.78
CA PHE A 239 -17.12 -16.29 2.04
C PHE A 239 -15.75 -15.91 1.48
N THR A 240 -15.60 -14.71 0.93
CA THR A 240 -14.31 -14.28 0.36
C THR A 240 -13.26 -14.10 1.45
N ILE A 241 -13.59 -13.47 2.59
CA ILE A 241 -12.62 -13.26 3.68
C ILE A 241 -12.23 -14.60 4.32
N VAL A 242 -13.20 -15.47 4.62
CA VAL A 242 -12.93 -16.78 5.25
C VAL A 242 -12.22 -17.72 4.27
N PHE A 243 -12.59 -17.74 2.99
CA PHE A 243 -12.01 -18.64 2.00
C PHE A 243 -10.68 -18.16 1.44
N TYR A 244 -10.38 -16.86 1.42
CA TYR A 244 -9.07 -16.37 0.93
C TYR A 244 -8.12 -15.92 2.04
N ASN A 245 -8.57 -15.89 3.29
CA ASN A 245 -7.80 -15.36 4.43
C ASN A 245 -7.08 -14.05 4.06
N ILE A 246 -7.88 -13.12 3.53
CA ILE A 246 -7.40 -11.93 2.81
C ILE A 246 -6.38 -11.14 3.63
N TYR A 247 -6.65 -10.97 4.94
CA TYR A 247 -5.86 -10.07 5.74
C TYR A 247 -4.65 -10.74 6.40
N HIS A 248 -3.63 -9.92 6.65
CA HIS A 248 -2.45 -10.35 7.40
C HIS A 248 -2.82 -10.87 8.81
N SER A 249 -3.60 -10.09 9.56
CA SER A 249 -4.05 -10.48 10.89
C SER A 249 -5.26 -11.42 10.81
N ARG A 250 -5.10 -12.62 11.40
CA ARG A 250 -6.18 -13.60 11.54
C ARG A 250 -7.32 -13.07 12.40
N THR A 251 -6.99 -12.41 13.52
CA THR A 251 -8.01 -11.85 14.44
C THR A 251 -8.82 -10.75 13.76
N TYR A 252 -8.17 -9.92 12.95
CA TYR A 252 -8.85 -8.91 12.14
C TYR A 252 -9.77 -9.54 11.08
N SER A 253 -9.29 -10.55 10.34
CA SER A 253 -10.11 -11.29 9.36
C SER A 253 -11.35 -11.90 10.00
N ALA A 254 -11.19 -12.51 11.18
CA ALA A 254 -12.29 -13.10 11.94
C ALA A 254 -13.29 -12.05 12.41
N PHE A 255 -12.82 -10.91 12.93
CA PHE A 255 -13.66 -9.81 13.36
C PHE A 255 -14.49 -9.22 12.21
N ILE A 256 -13.87 -8.87 11.08
CA ILE A 256 -14.58 -8.30 9.92
C ILE A 256 -15.59 -9.29 9.35
N SER A 257 -15.22 -10.57 9.25
CA SER A 257 -16.16 -11.62 8.80
C SER A 257 -17.35 -11.74 9.76
N ALA A 258 -17.10 -11.70 11.08
CA ALA A 258 -18.17 -11.75 12.08
C ALA A 258 -19.08 -10.52 12.02
N VAL A 259 -18.53 -9.33 11.73
CA VAL A 259 -19.31 -8.10 11.50
C VAL A 259 -20.20 -8.24 10.26
N PHE A 260 -19.70 -8.80 9.16
CA PHE A 260 -20.54 -9.11 7.99
C PHE A 260 -21.59 -10.19 8.26
N CYS A 261 -21.27 -11.23 9.04
CA CYS A 261 -22.25 -12.22 9.50
C CYS A 261 -23.35 -11.57 10.34
N ALA A 262 -22.99 -10.69 11.27
CA ALA A 262 -23.95 -9.98 12.10
C ALA A 262 -24.84 -9.06 11.27
N GLY A 263 -24.27 -8.33 10.31
CA GLY A 263 -25.02 -7.55 9.33
C GLY A 263 -26.00 -8.41 8.53
N PHE A 264 -25.55 -9.59 8.06
CA PHE A 264 -26.38 -10.51 7.28
C PHE A 264 -27.58 -11.02 8.09
N VAL A 265 -27.33 -11.49 9.32
CA VAL A 265 -28.39 -12.00 10.19
C VAL A 265 -29.39 -10.89 10.52
N LEU A 266 -28.91 -9.68 10.85
CA LEU A 266 -29.80 -8.55 11.14
C LEU A 266 -30.60 -8.11 9.92
N ASP A 267 -30.02 -8.12 8.73
CA ASP A 267 -30.72 -7.77 7.50
C ASP A 267 -31.85 -8.76 7.21
N ILE A 268 -31.57 -10.06 7.32
CA ILE A 268 -32.57 -11.12 7.17
C ILE A 268 -33.68 -11.01 8.23
N ILE A 269 -33.34 -10.84 9.50
CA ILE A 269 -34.34 -10.67 10.57
C ILE A 269 -35.19 -9.43 10.30
N GLY A 270 -34.58 -8.32 9.87
CA GLY A 270 -35.25 -7.08 9.57
C GLY A 270 -36.26 -7.16 8.41
N ILE A 271 -36.17 -8.18 7.55
CA ILE A 271 -37.17 -8.45 6.50
C ILE A 271 -38.46 -9.01 7.10
N PHE A 272 -38.36 -9.84 8.14
CA PHE A 272 -39.50 -10.60 8.69
C PHE A 272 -40.08 -9.97 9.96
N ILE A 273 -39.24 -9.35 10.80
CA ILE A 273 -39.63 -8.91 12.14
C ILE A 273 -39.12 -7.49 12.38
N ASN A 274 -40.01 -6.62 12.87
CA ASN A 274 -39.60 -5.31 13.33
C ASN A 274 -39.17 -5.37 14.81
N LEU A 275 -37.87 -5.58 15.04
CA LEU A 275 -37.28 -5.54 16.38
C LEU A 275 -36.91 -4.12 16.81
N ASP A 276 -37.01 -3.85 18.11
CA ASP A 276 -36.47 -2.64 18.73
C ASP A 276 -34.94 -2.54 18.51
N TRP A 277 -34.43 -1.31 18.36
CA TRP A 277 -33.03 -1.05 18.06
C TRP A 277 -32.08 -1.57 19.15
N ILE A 278 -32.50 -1.57 20.42
CA ILE A 278 -31.71 -2.09 21.54
C ILE A 278 -31.51 -3.61 21.39
N ILE A 279 -32.57 -4.33 21.03
CA ILE A 279 -32.53 -5.78 20.81
C ILE A 279 -31.62 -6.10 19.62
N ARG A 280 -31.75 -5.34 18.51
CA ARG A 280 -30.87 -5.51 17.34
C ARG A 280 -29.41 -5.27 17.70
N LEU A 281 -29.13 -4.27 18.53
CA LEU A 281 -27.77 -3.96 19.00
C LEU A 281 -27.21 -5.12 19.84
N LEU A 282 -28.00 -5.69 20.74
CA LEU A 282 -27.59 -6.83 21.57
C LEU A 282 -27.28 -8.06 20.69
N ILE A 283 -28.17 -8.37 19.73
CA ILE A 283 -27.96 -9.45 18.74
C ILE A 283 -26.68 -9.20 17.94
N PHE A 284 -26.45 -7.97 17.48
CA PHE A 284 -25.26 -7.58 16.73
C PHE A 284 -23.97 -7.92 17.48
N PHE A 285 -23.84 -7.45 18.72
CA PHE A 285 -22.66 -7.70 19.54
C PHE A 285 -22.51 -9.17 19.92
N GLY A 286 -23.61 -9.87 20.21
CA GLY A 286 -23.60 -11.31 20.49
C GLY A 286 -23.04 -12.12 19.33
N ILE A 287 -23.49 -11.84 18.09
CA ILE A 287 -23.01 -12.52 16.88
C ILE A 287 -21.54 -12.17 16.62
N ILE A 288 -21.13 -10.91 16.79
CA ILE A 288 -19.73 -10.53 16.59
C ILE A 288 -18.82 -11.29 17.56
N LEU A 289 -19.19 -11.40 18.84
CA LEU A 289 -18.39 -12.08 19.85
C LEU A 289 -18.24 -13.58 19.53
N ILE A 290 -19.35 -14.28 19.29
CA ILE A 290 -19.35 -15.72 19.00
C ILE A 290 -18.71 -16.00 17.63
N GLY A 291 -19.06 -15.19 16.63
CA GLY A 291 -18.57 -15.30 15.26
C GLY A 291 -17.07 -15.08 15.17
N THR A 292 -16.52 -14.07 15.88
CA THR A 292 -15.08 -13.81 15.87
C THR A 292 -14.30 -15.00 16.43
N PHE A 293 -14.77 -15.58 17.55
CA PHE A 293 -14.14 -16.77 18.13
C PHE A 293 -14.19 -17.97 17.16
N THR A 294 -15.37 -18.28 16.64
CA THR A 294 -15.60 -19.43 15.75
C THR A 294 -14.78 -19.32 14.45
N ILE A 295 -14.83 -18.16 13.79
CA ILE A 295 -14.11 -17.93 12.53
C ILE A 295 -12.59 -17.94 12.77
N ASN A 296 -12.10 -17.41 13.89
CA ASN A 296 -10.68 -17.45 14.22
C ASN A 296 -10.16 -18.89 14.34
N GLU A 297 -10.90 -19.80 14.96
CA GLU A 297 -10.52 -21.22 15.03
C GLU A 297 -10.57 -21.91 13.67
N ILE A 298 -11.56 -21.60 12.81
CA ILE A 298 -11.61 -22.09 11.43
C ILE A 298 -10.36 -21.65 10.65
N LEU A 299 -10.02 -20.36 10.70
CA LEU A 299 -8.85 -19.82 10.01
C LEU A 299 -7.55 -20.43 10.55
N LYS A 300 -7.46 -20.67 11.86
CA LYS A 300 -6.30 -21.32 12.49
C LYS A 300 -6.14 -22.76 12.01
N ALA A 301 -7.22 -23.54 11.92
CA ALA A 301 -7.19 -24.90 11.40
C ALA A 301 -6.77 -24.93 9.92
N GLN A 302 -7.25 -23.97 9.11
CA GLN A 302 -6.83 -23.84 7.71
C GLN A 302 -5.35 -23.50 7.58
N GLN A 303 -4.83 -22.57 8.38
CA GLN A 303 -3.41 -22.23 8.39
C GLN A 303 -2.54 -23.43 8.77
N LYS A 304 -2.96 -24.23 9.77
CA LYS A 304 -2.26 -25.45 10.16
C LYS A 304 -2.17 -26.44 9.00
N LYS A 305 -3.28 -26.69 8.28
CA LYS A 305 -3.30 -27.57 7.12
C LYS A 305 -2.38 -27.09 6.00
N ILE A 306 -2.34 -25.78 5.75
CA ILE A 306 -1.43 -25.19 4.74
C ILE A 306 0.02 -25.40 5.16
N TYR A 307 0.35 -25.16 6.44
CA TYR A 307 1.69 -25.39 6.97
C TYR A 307 2.12 -26.86 6.76
N GLU A 308 1.29 -27.82 7.15
CA GLU A 308 1.54 -29.27 6.94
C GLU A 308 1.74 -29.62 5.46
N THR A 309 0.98 -28.99 4.55
CA THR A 309 1.14 -29.21 3.10
C THR A 309 2.50 -28.72 2.61
N PHE A 310 2.97 -27.56 3.08
CA PHE A 310 4.30 -27.06 2.72
C PHE A 310 5.42 -27.87 3.35
N THR A 311 5.23 -28.43 4.55
CA THR A 311 6.19 -29.34 5.17
C THR A 311 6.32 -30.64 4.38
N ALA A 312 5.20 -31.21 3.92
CA ALA A 312 5.21 -32.39 3.06
C ALA A 312 5.86 -32.12 1.69
N LEU A 313 5.68 -30.92 1.13
CA LEU A 313 6.40 -30.48 -0.09
C LEU A 313 7.91 -30.31 0.16
N GLU A 314 8.31 -29.80 1.32
CA GLU A 314 9.71 -29.64 1.71
C GLU A 314 10.44 -30.98 1.84
N ASN A 315 9.74 -31.99 2.37
CA ASN A 315 10.25 -33.36 2.55
C ASN A 315 10.15 -34.22 1.28
N ASP A 316 9.72 -33.65 0.14
CA ASP A 316 9.43 -34.37 -1.11
C ASP A 316 8.42 -35.55 -0.93
N GLU A 317 7.55 -35.50 0.09
CA GLU A 317 6.52 -36.52 0.35
C GLU A 317 5.36 -36.44 -0.67
N ILE A 318 5.12 -35.24 -1.20
CA ILE A 318 4.11 -34.94 -2.23
C ILE A 318 4.73 -34.09 -3.32
N SER A 319 4.36 -34.30 -4.59
CA SER A 319 4.87 -33.47 -5.70
C SER A 319 4.13 -32.14 -5.82
N PHE A 320 4.79 -31.13 -6.38
CA PHE A 320 4.19 -29.81 -6.59
C PHE A 320 2.97 -29.89 -7.51
N GLU A 321 3.05 -30.68 -8.57
CA GLU A 321 2.00 -30.91 -9.55
C GLU A 321 0.78 -31.62 -8.95
N ASP A 322 0.99 -32.52 -7.98
CA ASP A 322 -0.11 -33.21 -7.29
C ASP A 322 -0.92 -32.25 -6.41
N VAL A 323 -0.24 -31.33 -5.73
CA VAL A 323 -0.90 -30.35 -4.84
C VAL A 323 -1.54 -29.22 -5.65
N PHE A 324 -0.86 -28.77 -6.70
CA PHE A 324 -1.23 -27.62 -7.52
C PHE A 324 -1.30 -27.97 -9.01
N PRO A 325 -2.28 -28.80 -9.44
CA PRO A 325 -2.43 -29.19 -10.84
C PRO A 325 -2.76 -28.00 -11.76
N LYS A 326 -3.24 -26.89 -11.18
CA LYS A 326 -3.49 -25.62 -11.87
C LYS A 326 -3.16 -24.46 -10.96
N ILE A 327 -2.45 -23.46 -11.49
CA ILE A 327 -2.03 -22.29 -10.73
C ILE A 327 -3.18 -21.28 -10.68
N ASN A 328 -3.95 -21.32 -9.60
CA ASN A 328 -5.13 -20.48 -9.41
C ASN A 328 -5.07 -19.68 -8.09
N GLY A 329 -6.18 -19.05 -7.71
CA GLY A 329 -6.27 -18.29 -6.45
C GLY A 329 -6.00 -19.12 -5.19
N LYS A 330 -6.21 -20.45 -5.22
CA LYS A 330 -5.88 -21.35 -4.10
C LYS A 330 -4.37 -21.46 -3.91
N TYR A 331 -3.59 -21.56 -4.99
CA TYR A 331 -2.13 -21.57 -4.92
C TYR A 331 -1.60 -20.27 -4.29
N LEU A 332 -2.06 -19.11 -4.79
CA LEU A 332 -1.67 -17.80 -4.22
C LEU A 332 -2.00 -17.68 -2.74
N ARG A 333 -3.18 -18.18 -2.33
CA ARG A 333 -3.58 -18.23 -0.93
C ARG A 333 -2.62 -19.10 -0.11
N TYR A 334 -2.28 -20.28 -0.60
CA TYR A 334 -1.40 -21.23 0.06
C TYR A 334 -0.01 -20.63 0.27
N CYS A 335 0.57 -20.04 -0.78
CA CYS A 335 1.85 -19.36 -0.67
C CYS A 335 1.80 -18.16 0.28
N TYR A 336 0.70 -17.40 0.31
CA TYR A 336 0.57 -16.27 1.22
C TYR A 336 0.46 -16.69 2.69
N ASP A 337 -0.35 -17.70 2.99
CA ASP A 337 -0.47 -18.21 4.37
C ASP A 337 0.85 -18.85 4.82
N ALA A 338 1.54 -19.59 3.95
CA ALA A 338 2.90 -20.08 4.23
C ALA A 338 3.90 -18.92 4.45
N PHE A 339 3.75 -17.82 3.70
CA PHE A 339 4.59 -16.63 3.84
C PHE A 339 4.38 -15.93 5.19
N LYS A 340 3.13 -15.75 5.62
CA LYS A 340 2.80 -15.18 6.93
C LYS A 340 3.43 -15.97 8.07
N LEU A 341 3.48 -17.29 7.92
CA LEU A 341 4.07 -18.22 8.89
C LEU A 341 5.60 -18.36 8.75
N ALA A 342 6.20 -17.65 7.77
CA ALA A 342 7.62 -17.75 7.43
C ALA A 342 8.08 -19.21 7.22
N HIS A 343 7.27 -20.02 6.50
CA HIS A 343 7.60 -21.42 6.27
C HIS A 343 8.94 -21.56 5.51
N PRO A 344 9.88 -22.41 5.99
CA PRO A 344 11.22 -22.55 5.40
C PRO A 344 11.20 -22.84 3.89
N TYR A 345 10.42 -23.83 3.44
CA TYR A 345 10.27 -24.12 2.01
C TYR A 345 9.90 -22.91 1.14
N LEU A 346 9.00 -22.03 1.60
CA LEU A 346 8.62 -20.85 0.82
C LEU A 346 9.75 -19.81 0.76
N LEU A 347 10.55 -19.69 1.83
CA LEU A 347 11.68 -18.77 1.91
C LEU A 347 12.84 -19.17 0.99
N THR A 348 12.85 -20.41 0.48
CA THR A 348 13.75 -20.82 -0.62
C THR A 348 13.38 -20.19 -1.96
N PHE A 349 12.19 -19.59 -2.09
CA PHE A 349 11.57 -19.09 -3.32
C PHE A 349 11.28 -20.13 -4.41
N LYS A 350 11.77 -21.37 -4.27
CA LYS A 350 11.53 -22.48 -5.21
C LYS A 350 10.04 -22.63 -5.59
N PRO A 351 9.09 -22.77 -4.64
CA PRO A 351 7.67 -22.90 -4.98
C PRO A 351 7.11 -21.68 -5.74
N LEU A 352 7.64 -20.48 -5.52
CA LEU A 352 7.21 -19.25 -6.22
C LEU A 352 7.75 -19.20 -7.65
N VAL A 353 9.00 -19.61 -7.84
CA VAL A 353 9.65 -19.71 -9.16
C VAL A 353 8.96 -20.78 -10.01
N GLU A 354 8.69 -21.96 -9.43
CA GLU A 354 7.92 -23.03 -10.08
C GLU A 354 6.53 -22.57 -10.48
N GLY A 355 5.79 -21.92 -9.57
CA GLY A 355 4.46 -21.38 -9.88
C GLY A 355 4.47 -20.28 -10.95
N ALA A 356 5.48 -19.40 -10.95
CA ALA A 356 5.62 -18.33 -11.93
C ALA A 356 5.97 -18.84 -13.33
N HIS A 357 6.77 -19.89 -13.43
CA HIS A 357 7.21 -20.48 -14.70
C HIS A 357 6.24 -21.52 -15.28
N ASN A 358 5.54 -22.28 -14.44
CA ASN A 358 4.58 -23.30 -14.87
C ASN A 358 3.43 -22.68 -15.67
N GLU A 359 2.87 -21.57 -15.18
CA GLU A 359 1.88 -20.77 -15.91
C GLU A 359 2.42 -19.35 -16.15
N ASN A 360 3.35 -19.20 -17.11
CA ASN A 360 3.93 -17.93 -17.58
C ASN A 360 2.89 -16.83 -17.94
N THR A 361 1.60 -17.15 -17.91
CA THR A 361 0.47 -16.26 -18.19
C THR A 361 -0.14 -15.59 -16.96
N ASN A 362 0.16 -16.04 -15.73
CA ASN A 362 -0.53 -15.53 -14.54
C ASN A 362 0.21 -14.34 -13.89
N SER A 363 -0.19 -13.12 -14.25
CA SER A 363 0.42 -11.87 -13.74
C SER A 363 0.38 -11.77 -12.20
N LYS A 364 -0.65 -12.33 -11.54
CA LYS A 364 -0.81 -12.24 -10.08
C LYS A 364 0.25 -13.03 -9.33
N VAL A 365 0.66 -14.18 -9.87
CA VAL A 365 1.73 -15.01 -9.30
C VAL A 365 3.07 -14.31 -9.43
N TRP A 366 3.34 -13.75 -10.61
CA TRP A 366 4.54 -12.94 -10.83
C TRP A 366 4.60 -11.70 -9.92
N MET A 367 3.49 -10.97 -9.80
CA MET A 367 3.41 -9.82 -8.89
C MET A 367 3.66 -10.25 -7.44
N PHE A 368 3.10 -11.38 -7.00
CA PHE A 368 3.35 -11.87 -5.66
C PHE A 368 4.81 -12.27 -5.45
N TYR A 369 5.40 -13.03 -6.38
CA TYR A 369 6.81 -13.42 -6.34
C TYR A 369 7.74 -12.20 -6.26
N LEU A 370 7.57 -11.22 -7.16
CA LEU A 370 8.36 -9.98 -7.15
C LEU A 370 8.16 -9.19 -5.86
N ARG A 371 6.94 -9.16 -5.31
CA ARG A 371 6.65 -8.46 -4.06
C ARG A 371 7.35 -9.11 -2.86
N VAL A 372 7.38 -10.44 -2.77
CA VAL A 372 8.12 -11.15 -1.72
C VAL A 372 9.62 -10.96 -1.89
N LEU A 373 10.13 -11.08 -3.11
CA LEU A 373 11.55 -10.88 -3.42
C LEU A 373 11.99 -9.44 -3.11
N SER A 374 11.09 -8.47 -3.32
CA SER A 374 11.32 -7.06 -2.97
C SER A 374 11.44 -6.82 -1.46
N ILE A 375 11.25 -7.78 -0.58
CA ILE A 375 11.51 -7.59 0.86
C ILE A 375 13.01 -7.62 1.15
N TYR A 376 13.77 -8.45 0.44
CA TYR A 376 15.15 -8.77 0.81
C TYR A 376 16.14 -7.99 -0.04
N ASN A 377 16.84 -7.02 0.55
CA ASN A 377 17.86 -6.25 -0.15
C ASN A 377 19.03 -7.12 -0.63
N SER A 378 19.33 -8.21 0.08
CA SER A 378 20.37 -9.17 -0.31
C SER A 378 20.12 -9.85 -1.66
N ARG A 379 18.86 -9.94 -2.10
CA ARG A 379 18.44 -10.59 -3.35
C ARG A 379 18.10 -9.60 -4.47
N ILE A 380 18.75 -8.43 -4.47
CA ILE A 380 18.51 -7.39 -5.50
C ILE A 380 18.76 -7.90 -6.93
N TYR A 381 19.74 -8.77 -7.15
CA TYR A 381 20.04 -9.30 -8.49
C TYR A 381 18.94 -10.25 -8.98
N ASP A 382 18.44 -11.12 -8.09
CA ASP A 382 17.29 -11.98 -8.38
C ASP A 382 16.07 -11.12 -8.71
N LEU A 383 15.85 -10.03 -7.95
CA LEU A 383 14.77 -9.08 -8.20
C LEU A 383 14.89 -8.41 -9.58
N MET A 384 16.10 -7.98 -9.96
CA MET A 384 16.36 -7.40 -11.28
C MET A 384 16.09 -8.39 -12.42
N ASN A 385 16.50 -9.65 -12.25
CA ASN A 385 16.30 -10.70 -13.25
C ASN A 385 14.81 -11.02 -13.38
N ALA A 386 14.12 -11.28 -12.27
CA ALA A 386 12.69 -11.56 -12.25
C ALA A 386 11.86 -10.38 -12.81
N CYS A 387 12.25 -9.14 -12.52
CA CYS A 387 11.57 -7.95 -13.05
C CYS A 387 11.77 -7.82 -14.58
N SER A 388 12.95 -8.19 -15.09
CA SER A 388 13.22 -8.21 -16.53
C SER A 388 12.40 -9.29 -17.24
N GLU A 389 12.24 -10.45 -16.63
CA GLU A 389 11.36 -11.53 -17.11
C GLU A 389 9.88 -11.11 -17.12
N PHE A 390 9.41 -10.47 -16.05
CA PHE A 390 8.06 -9.91 -15.98
C PHE A 390 7.77 -8.92 -17.11
N LYS A 391 8.74 -8.02 -17.39
CA LYS A 391 8.68 -7.06 -18.50
C LYS A 391 8.67 -7.77 -19.86
N ARG A 392 9.46 -8.84 -20.02
CA ARG A 392 9.52 -9.66 -21.25
C ARG A 392 8.18 -10.33 -21.55
N LEU A 393 7.47 -10.79 -20.51
CA LEU A 393 6.14 -11.39 -20.64
C LEU A 393 5.05 -10.38 -21.04
N SER A 394 5.30 -9.07 -20.83
CA SER A 394 4.46 -7.97 -21.30
C SER A 394 2.98 -8.13 -20.92
N PHE A 395 2.70 -8.40 -19.65
CA PHE A 395 1.34 -8.58 -19.15
C PHE A 395 0.46 -7.36 -19.47
N PRO A 396 -0.71 -7.56 -20.12
CA PRO A 396 -1.58 -6.46 -20.47
C PRO A 396 -2.19 -5.85 -19.21
N GLY A 397 -2.37 -4.53 -19.21
CA GLY A 397 -3.08 -3.82 -18.16
C GLY A 397 -2.27 -2.70 -17.53
N MET A 398 -2.99 -1.70 -17.05
CA MET A 398 -2.38 -0.55 -16.36
C MET A 398 -1.78 -0.96 -15.01
N GLU A 399 -2.37 -1.95 -14.33
CA GLU A 399 -1.87 -2.49 -13.06
C GLU A 399 -0.47 -3.09 -13.21
N SER A 400 -0.26 -3.99 -14.19
CA SER A 400 1.06 -4.56 -14.48
C SER A 400 2.09 -3.50 -14.81
N PHE A 401 1.70 -2.49 -15.60
CA PHE A 401 2.57 -1.38 -15.96
C PHE A 401 2.99 -0.54 -14.75
N LEU A 402 2.05 -0.17 -13.87
CA LEU A 402 2.35 0.58 -12.66
C LEU A 402 3.16 -0.26 -11.65
N PHE A 403 2.86 -1.54 -11.55
CA PHE A 403 3.61 -2.49 -10.72
C PHE A 403 5.06 -2.63 -11.19
N GLU A 404 5.29 -2.78 -12.50
CA GLU A 404 6.63 -2.79 -13.10
C GLU A 404 7.40 -1.51 -12.74
N ARG A 405 6.76 -0.34 -12.88
CA ARG A 405 7.37 0.95 -12.54
C ARG A 405 7.73 1.04 -11.05
N GLY A 406 6.87 0.57 -10.16
CA GLY A 406 7.18 0.53 -8.74
C GLY A 406 8.32 -0.43 -8.41
N MET A 407 8.44 -1.57 -9.12
CA MET A 407 9.58 -2.48 -8.98
C MET A 407 10.87 -1.84 -9.47
N GLU A 408 10.84 -1.16 -10.61
CA GLU A 408 11.97 -0.37 -11.10
C GLU A 408 12.40 0.67 -10.06
N HIS A 409 11.46 1.38 -9.42
CA HIS A 409 11.77 2.33 -8.33
C HIS A 409 12.47 1.66 -7.14
N ILE A 410 12.02 0.49 -6.68
CA ILE A 410 12.68 -0.25 -5.59
C ILE A 410 14.08 -0.69 -6.00
N ILE A 411 14.25 -1.21 -7.22
CA ILE A 411 15.55 -1.59 -7.77
C ILE A 411 16.47 -0.37 -7.83
N GLU A 412 16.00 0.77 -8.32
CA GLU A 412 16.78 2.00 -8.37
C GLU A 412 17.16 2.49 -6.97
N TYR A 413 16.24 2.45 -6.01
CA TYR A 413 16.45 2.85 -4.62
C TYR A 413 17.57 2.02 -3.96
N ARG A 414 17.59 0.71 -4.22
CA ARG A 414 18.59 -0.23 -3.67
C ARG A 414 19.88 -0.31 -4.46
N SER A 415 19.84 0.02 -5.75
CA SER A 415 20.98 -0.14 -6.65
C SER A 415 22.15 0.75 -6.21
N PRO A 416 23.35 0.17 -5.97
CA PRO A 416 24.56 0.97 -5.80
C PRO A 416 25.04 1.57 -7.14
N LYS A 417 24.56 1.04 -8.27
CA LYS A 417 24.94 1.46 -9.61
C LYS A 417 24.19 2.74 -9.98
N VAL A 418 24.94 3.69 -10.54
CA VAL A 418 24.43 4.97 -11.04
C VAL A 418 23.62 4.72 -12.31
N THR A 419 22.30 4.84 -12.20
CA THR A 419 21.37 4.70 -13.33
C THR A 419 21.58 5.81 -14.38
N LYS A 420 21.04 5.63 -15.59
CA LYS A 420 21.10 6.67 -16.65
C LYS A 420 20.45 7.98 -16.16
N GLN A 421 19.32 7.89 -15.46
CA GLN A 421 18.64 9.05 -14.86
C GLN A 421 19.53 9.75 -13.83
N CYS A 422 20.12 8.98 -12.91
CA CYS A 422 21.06 9.50 -11.91
C CYS A 422 22.25 10.21 -12.57
N LYS A 423 22.84 9.63 -13.63
CA LYS A 423 23.92 10.25 -14.41
C LYS A 423 23.50 11.58 -15.02
N THR A 424 22.29 11.68 -15.59
CA THR A 424 21.76 12.92 -16.16
C THR A 424 21.61 14.01 -15.10
N ILE A 425 21.07 13.66 -13.92
CA ILE A 425 20.93 14.60 -12.81
C ILE A 425 22.30 15.06 -12.30
N LEU A 426 23.25 14.14 -12.11
CA LEU A 426 24.63 14.49 -11.71
C LEU A 426 25.30 15.42 -12.73
N LYS A 427 25.11 15.19 -14.04
CA LYS A 427 25.62 16.09 -15.08
C LYS A 427 24.99 17.49 -14.98
N ASN A 428 23.69 17.57 -14.71
CA ASN A 428 23.01 18.86 -14.51
C ASN A 428 23.57 19.58 -13.26
N ILE A 429 23.73 18.87 -12.14
CA ILE A 429 24.33 19.42 -10.91
C ILE A 429 25.76 19.92 -11.18
N GLN A 430 26.55 19.17 -11.93
CA GLN A 430 27.90 19.58 -12.32
C GLN A 430 27.90 20.84 -13.20
N ALA A 431 26.98 20.96 -14.15
CA ALA A 431 26.82 22.15 -14.97
C ALA A 431 26.47 23.38 -14.11
N GLN A 432 25.50 23.26 -13.21
CA GLN A 432 25.12 24.31 -12.26
C GLN A 432 26.29 24.68 -11.32
N SER A 433 27.05 23.69 -10.85
CA SER A 433 28.25 23.92 -10.01
C SER A 433 29.33 24.71 -10.76
N ARG A 434 29.50 24.50 -12.07
CA ARG A 434 30.43 25.30 -12.90
C ARG A 434 29.95 26.74 -13.05
N MET A 435 28.65 26.95 -13.25
CA MET A 435 28.06 28.30 -13.31
C MET A 435 28.24 29.05 -11.98
N LEU A 436 28.03 28.37 -10.85
CA LEU A 436 28.29 28.93 -9.52
C LEU A 436 29.75 29.34 -9.35
N LYS A 437 30.72 28.51 -9.75
CA LYS A 437 32.14 28.88 -9.71
C LYS A 437 32.41 30.17 -10.48
N GLY A 438 31.87 30.31 -11.69
CA GLY A 438 31.99 31.55 -12.46
C GLY A 438 31.37 32.75 -11.76
N THR A 439 30.25 32.57 -11.06
CA THR A 439 29.60 33.63 -10.26
C THR A 439 30.46 34.03 -9.05
N ILE A 440 31.11 33.08 -8.38
CA ILE A 440 32.03 33.33 -7.27
C ILE A 440 33.28 34.08 -7.74
N VAL A 441 33.83 33.75 -8.91
CA VAL A 441 34.95 34.50 -9.49
C VAL A 441 34.55 35.97 -9.72
N LYS A 442 33.41 36.22 -10.35
CA LYS A 442 32.89 37.58 -10.56
C LYS A 442 32.63 38.33 -9.26
N TYR A 443 32.22 37.63 -8.21
CA TYR A 443 32.07 38.21 -6.88
C TYR A 443 33.41 38.73 -6.35
N TRP A 444 34.48 37.93 -6.46
CA TRP A 444 35.82 38.35 -6.05
C TRP A 444 36.40 39.45 -6.94
N GLU A 445 36.19 39.39 -8.25
CA GLU A 445 36.58 40.47 -9.18
C GLU A 445 35.88 41.80 -8.82
N ALA A 446 34.61 41.75 -8.41
CA ALA A 446 33.88 42.93 -7.97
C ALA A 446 34.39 43.49 -6.63
N ILE A 447 34.91 42.65 -5.73
CA ILE A 447 35.58 43.09 -4.51
C ILE A 447 36.92 43.74 -4.84
N GLU A 448 37.74 43.07 -5.68
CA GLU A 448 39.05 43.58 -6.10
C GLU A 448 38.93 44.90 -6.85
N GLY A 449 37.88 45.05 -7.67
CA GLY A 449 37.56 46.29 -8.38
C GLY A 449 36.79 47.34 -7.56
N ASP A 450 36.69 47.19 -6.24
CA ASP A 450 36.00 48.10 -5.30
C ASP A 450 34.56 48.48 -5.73
N SER A 451 33.81 47.48 -6.21
CA SER A 451 32.42 47.61 -6.64
C SER A 451 31.46 46.95 -5.65
N PRO A 452 31.06 47.65 -4.56
CA PRO A 452 30.25 47.05 -3.50
C PRO A 452 28.87 46.58 -3.99
N GLY A 453 28.27 47.30 -4.95
CA GLY A 453 26.99 46.89 -5.57
C GLY A 453 27.10 45.61 -6.38
N GLY A 454 28.20 45.45 -7.15
CA GLY A 454 28.50 44.24 -7.90
C GLY A 454 28.78 43.06 -6.97
N ALA A 455 29.61 43.27 -5.94
CA ALA A 455 29.90 42.26 -4.93
C ALA A 455 28.62 41.79 -4.22
N TYR A 456 27.74 42.70 -3.81
CA TYR A 456 26.46 42.32 -3.20
C TYR A 456 25.58 41.51 -4.16
N ALA A 457 25.42 41.96 -5.40
CA ALA A 457 24.58 41.29 -6.40
C ALA A 457 25.10 39.88 -6.75
N TYR A 458 26.41 39.72 -7.00
CA TYR A 458 27.01 38.43 -7.29
C TYR A 458 27.03 37.50 -6.06
N GLY A 459 27.26 38.04 -4.86
CA GLY A 459 27.18 37.28 -3.61
C GLY A 459 25.78 36.71 -3.35
N ALA A 460 24.74 37.54 -3.49
CA ALA A 460 23.35 37.09 -3.37
C ALA A 460 22.98 36.05 -4.44
N SER A 461 23.46 36.22 -5.67
CA SER A 461 23.27 35.24 -6.75
C SER A 461 23.97 33.91 -6.47
N ALA A 462 25.22 33.96 -5.99
CA ALA A 462 25.99 32.79 -5.62
C ALA A 462 25.31 32.00 -4.48
N GLN A 463 24.78 32.68 -3.46
CA GLN A 463 24.04 32.03 -2.38
C GLN A 463 22.79 31.30 -2.90
N ARG A 464 21.98 31.93 -3.76
CA ARG A 464 20.79 31.29 -4.34
C ARG A 464 21.14 30.06 -5.18
N GLN A 465 22.21 30.14 -5.97
CA GLN A 465 22.71 29.02 -6.77
C GLN A 465 23.23 27.89 -5.87
N MET A 466 23.95 28.22 -4.80
CA MET A 466 24.44 27.25 -3.82
C MET A 466 23.27 26.50 -3.16
N ASP A 467 22.27 27.22 -2.66
CA ASP A 467 21.06 26.63 -2.08
C ASP A 467 20.35 25.72 -3.09
N GLN A 468 20.26 26.14 -4.36
CA GLN A 468 19.63 25.34 -5.41
C GLN A 468 20.39 24.03 -5.67
N ILE A 469 21.72 24.08 -5.74
CA ILE A 469 22.56 22.89 -5.94
C ILE A 469 22.46 21.94 -4.74
N GLU A 470 22.48 22.46 -3.51
CA GLU A 470 22.28 21.66 -2.29
C GLU A 470 20.92 20.94 -2.34
N LYS A 471 19.84 21.66 -2.71
CA LYS A 471 18.51 21.06 -2.90
C LYS A 471 18.48 19.96 -3.96
N MET A 472 19.27 20.10 -5.04
CA MET A 472 19.39 19.05 -6.06
C MET A 472 20.13 17.82 -5.53
N TYR A 473 21.18 18.01 -4.73
CA TYR A 473 21.87 16.90 -4.06
C TYR A 473 20.96 16.19 -3.08
N ASP A 474 20.22 16.92 -2.23
CA ASP A 474 19.28 16.32 -1.28
C ASP A 474 18.21 15.47 -2.00
N SER A 475 17.63 16.00 -3.09
CA SER A 475 16.67 15.24 -3.91
C SER A 475 17.30 13.99 -4.51
N ALA A 476 18.52 14.08 -5.03
CA ALA A 476 19.23 12.94 -5.60
C ALA A 476 19.60 11.87 -4.54
N LEU A 477 19.95 12.30 -3.32
CA LEU A 477 20.25 11.41 -2.19
C LEU A 477 19.01 10.72 -1.64
N THR A 478 17.85 11.38 -1.66
CA THR A 478 16.58 10.74 -1.30
C THR A 478 16.18 9.68 -2.32
N LYS A 479 16.36 9.95 -3.62
CA LYS A 479 15.98 9.01 -4.69
C LYS A 479 16.96 7.84 -4.84
N TRP A 480 18.26 8.08 -4.71
CA TRP A 480 19.30 7.05 -4.81
C TRP A 480 20.20 7.04 -3.57
N PRO A 481 19.66 6.63 -2.40
CA PRO A 481 20.38 6.69 -1.14
C PRO A 481 21.61 5.79 -1.08
N ASN A 482 21.74 4.83 -2.00
CA ASN A 482 22.84 3.86 -2.09
C ASN A 482 23.87 4.21 -3.17
N ALA A 483 23.65 5.25 -3.97
CA ALA A 483 24.55 5.63 -5.06
C ALA A 483 25.77 6.42 -4.51
N SER A 484 26.84 5.70 -4.18
CA SER A 484 28.12 6.25 -3.68
C SER A 484 28.64 7.47 -4.46
N LEU A 485 28.45 7.48 -5.79
CA LEU A 485 28.89 8.59 -6.64
C LEU A 485 28.24 9.93 -6.27
N ILE A 486 26.97 9.93 -5.84
CA ILE A 486 26.25 11.14 -5.43
C ILE A 486 26.90 11.73 -4.18
N TYR A 487 27.13 10.89 -3.17
CA TYR A 487 27.82 11.28 -1.93
C TYR A 487 29.21 11.86 -2.20
N LYS A 488 30.00 11.17 -3.04
CA LYS A 488 31.35 11.63 -3.40
C LYS A 488 31.34 12.93 -4.21
N SER A 489 30.33 13.13 -5.06
CA SER A 489 30.13 14.38 -5.80
C SER A 489 29.73 15.52 -4.86
N TYR A 490 28.82 15.25 -3.93
CA TYR A 490 28.34 16.24 -2.97
C TYR A 490 29.41 16.64 -1.97
N SER A 491 30.17 15.68 -1.45
CA SER A 491 31.35 15.93 -0.61
C SER A 491 32.34 16.88 -1.29
N ARG A 492 32.67 16.64 -2.57
CA ARG A 492 33.54 17.53 -3.35
C ARG A 492 32.95 18.93 -3.50
N PHE A 493 31.65 19.04 -3.73
CA PHE A 493 30.95 20.32 -3.79
C PHE A 493 31.08 21.08 -2.45
N LEU A 494 30.80 20.40 -1.33
CA LEU A 494 30.89 20.98 0.01
C LEU A 494 32.31 21.42 0.36
N ASN A 495 33.32 20.59 0.05
CA ASN A 495 34.72 20.89 0.36
C ASN A 495 35.28 22.03 -0.49
N HIS A 496 35.02 22.00 -1.81
CA HIS A 496 35.70 22.91 -2.74
C HIS A 496 34.92 24.17 -3.09
N ILE A 497 33.60 24.20 -2.89
CA ILE A 497 32.76 25.35 -3.23
C ILE A 497 32.18 25.99 -1.98
N CYS A 498 31.63 25.19 -1.06
CA CYS A 498 31.03 25.71 0.17
C CYS A 498 32.04 25.89 1.31
N ASN A 499 33.27 25.37 1.17
CA ASN A 499 34.29 25.32 2.21
C ASN A 499 33.79 24.70 3.54
N ASN A 500 32.86 23.74 3.48
CA ASN A 500 32.34 23.04 4.65
C ASN A 500 32.99 21.66 4.78
N ARG A 501 34.22 21.66 5.28
CA ARG A 501 35.05 20.45 5.37
C ARG A 501 34.44 19.35 6.24
N MET A 502 33.87 19.72 7.39
CA MET A 502 33.26 18.75 8.31
C MET A 502 32.09 18.00 7.66
N LYS A 503 31.13 18.73 7.06
CA LYS A 503 30.01 18.11 6.34
C LYS A 503 30.51 17.33 5.13
N GLY A 504 31.48 17.86 4.40
CA GLY A 504 32.07 17.17 3.24
C GLY A 504 32.75 15.84 3.60
N GLU A 505 33.48 15.77 4.70
CA GLU A 505 34.10 14.53 5.22
C GLU A 505 33.02 13.51 5.66
N GLN A 506 31.95 13.96 6.32
CA GLN A 506 30.81 13.10 6.66
C GLN A 506 30.17 12.47 5.41
N TYR A 507 29.89 13.25 4.38
CA TYR A 507 29.33 12.71 3.13
C TYR A 507 30.34 11.85 2.36
N ALA A 508 31.65 12.13 2.44
CA ALA A 508 32.67 11.25 1.87
C ALA A 508 32.67 9.87 2.55
N ALA A 509 32.60 9.85 3.88
CA ALA A 509 32.51 8.62 4.66
C ALA A 509 31.23 7.84 4.32
N LEU A 510 30.08 8.50 4.26
CA LEU A 510 28.82 7.89 3.82
C LEU A 510 28.90 7.31 2.40
N GLY A 511 29.65 7.95 1.50
CA GLY A 511 29.89 7.43 0.16
C GLY A 511 30.77 6.18 0.10
N ASN A 512 31.50 5.87 1.16
CA ASN A 512 32.33 4.67 1.26
C ASN A 512 31.62 3.52 1.98
N VAL A 513 30.52 3.80 2.69
CA VAL A 513 29.71 2.79 3.37
C VAL A 513 28.57 2.36 2.44
N THR A 514 28.49 1.07 2.12
CA THR A 514 27.27 0.48 1.57
C THR A 514 26.21 0.49 2.68
N ARG A 515 25.18 1.34 2.56
CA ARG A 515 24.11 1.38 3.57
C ARG A 515 23.42 0.01 3.60
N LYS A 516 23.45 -0.61 4.77
CA LYS A 516 22.73 -1.86 5.06
C LYS A 516 21.27 -1.63 5.45
N ILE A 517 20.90 -0.40 5.79
CA ILE A 517 19.58 -0.06 6.32
C ILE A 517 18.64 0.21 5.15
N ASP A 518 17.79 -0.76 4.87
CA ASP A 518 16.72 -0.65 3.89
C ASP A 518 15.37 -0.49 4.61
N LEU A 519 14.75 0.68 4.43
CA LEU A 519 13.47 0.99 5.07
C LEU A 519 12.36 0.05 4.60
N ILE A 520 12.38 -0.37 3.33
CA ILE A 520 11.38 -1.29 2.76
C ILE A 520 11.47 -2.64 3.48
N GLU A 521 12.68 -3.16 3.64
CA GLU A 521 12.95 -4.42 4.34
C GLU A 521 12.57 -4.34 5.83
N ILE A 522 12.91 -3.23 6.50
CA ILE A 522 12.56 -3.00 7.91
C ILE A 522 11.04 -2.94 8.11
N CYS A 523 10.34 -2.21 7.26
CA CYS A 523 8.88 -2.10 7.31
C CYS A 523 8.19 -3.46 7.07
N ALA A 524 8.69 -4.23 6.10
CA ALA A 524 8.17 -5.56 5.80
C ALA A 524 8.38 -6.52 6.97
N LYS A 525 9.59 -6.55 7.56
CA LYS A 525 9.89 -7.39 8.73
C LYS A 525 9.12 -6.99 9.98
N ARG A 526 8.76 -5.70 10.14
CA ARG A 526 7.85 -5.26 11.20
C ARG A 526 6.43 -5.81 10.99
N LEU A 527 5.97 -5.91 9.74
CA LEU A 527 4.68 -6.50 9.42
C LEU A 527 4.72 -8.03 9.61
N PHE A 528 5.79 -8.69 9.19
CA PHE A 528 5.99 -10.14 9.26
C PHE A 528 7.16 -10.48 10.21
N PRO A 529 6.93 -10.49 11.53
CA PRO A 529 8.01 -10.66 12.52
C PRO A 529 8.67 -12.05 12.49
N LEU A 530 8.03 -13.03 11.87
CA LEU A 530 8.57 -14.39 11.74
C LEU A 530 9.59 -14.51 10.59
N LEU A 531 9.72 -13.50 9.72
CA LEU A 531 10.69 -13.55 8.63
C LEU A 531 12.12 -13.46 9.16
N PRO A 532 13.06 -14.25 8.61
CA PRO A 532 14.45 -14.20 9.03
C PRO A 532 15.09 -12.84 8.71
N LEU A 533 16.01 -12.42 9.58
CA LEU A 533 16.78 -11.18 9.37
C LEU A 533 17.72 -11.27 8.17
N VAL A 534 18.25 -12.44 7.89
CA VAL A 534 19.10 -12.70 6.72
C VAL A 534 18.65 -14.03 6.13
N LEU A 535 18.37 -14.05 4.83
CA LEU A 535 18.19 -15.30 4.12
C LEU A 535 19.56 -15.95 3.98
N GLN A 536 19.69 -17.19 4.44
CA GLN A 536 20.86 -17.99 4.14
C GLN A 536 20.93 -18.22 2.63
N ASP A 537 22.14 -18.14 2.08
CA ASP A 537 22.37 -18.45 0.68
C ASP A 537 22.29 -19.98 0.52
N PRO A 538 21.44 -20.53 -0.37
CA PRO A 538 21.37 -21.97 -0.59
C PRO A 538 22.73 -22.60 -0.87
N GLU A 539 23.62 -21.86 -1.56
CA GLU A 539 24.98 -22.32 -1.83
C GLU A 539 25.84 -22.44 -0.56
N ASN A 540 25.59 -21.58 0.43
CA ASN A 540 26.30 -21.64 1.71
C ASN A 540 25.77 -22.78 2.58
N ILE A 541 24.46 -23.04 2.56
CA ILE A 541 23.87 -24.21 3.25
C ILE A 541 24.44 -25.50 2.65
N MET A 542 24.50 -25.62 1.33
CA MET A 542 25.09 -26.80 0.67
C MET A 542 26.59 -26.98 0.99
N LYS A 543 27.34 -25.88 1.11
CA LYS A 543 28.75 -25.92 1.52
C LYS A 543 28.90 -26.32 2.99
N GLU A 544 28.08 -25.77 3.88
CA GLU A 544 28.07 -26.12 5.30
C GLU A 544 27.64 -27.58 5.52
N GLU A 545 26.64 -28.08 4.78
CA GLU A 545 26.25 -29.49 4.83
C GLU A 545 27.31 -30.43 4.24
N ALA A 546 27.98 -30.03 3.16
CA ALA A 546 29.10 -30.79 2.61
C ALA A 546 30.31 -30.81 3.56
N GLN A 547 30.56 -29.70 4.25
CA GLN A 547 31.64 -29.56 5.23
C GLN A 547 31.33 -30.36 6.51
N ASN A 548 30.09 -30.30 7.01
CA ASN A 548 29.63 -31.10 8.15
C ASN A 548 29.59 -32.61 7.84
N LYS A 549 29.30 -33.02 6.60
CA LYS A 549 29.42 -34.43 6.18
C LYS A 549 30.87 -34.91 6.13
N ASN A 550 31.80 -34.04 5.73
CA ASN A 550 33.24 -34.35 5.74
C ASN A 550 33.80 -34.39 7.18
N ASP A 551 33.36 -33.49 8.06
CA ASP A 551 33.80 -33.46 9.46
C ASP A 551 33.17 -34.60 10.29
N GLY A 552 31.92 -34.99 10.01
CA GLY A 552 31.28 -36.17 10.61
C GLY A 552 31.93 -37.50 10.22
N ALA A 553 32.49 -37.61 9.01
CA ALA A 553 33.29 -38.76 8.58
C ALA A 553 34.70 -38.79 9.24
N SER A 554 35.24 -37.62 9.58
CA SER A 554 36.51 -37.47 10.31
C SER A 554 36.39 -37.86 11.79
N VAL A 555 35.26 -37.55 12.44
CA VAL A 555 35.06 -37.89 13.87
C VAL A 555 34.83 -39.39 14.10
N LEU A 556 34.24 -40.12 13.13
CA LEU A 556 34.09 -41.57 13.21
C LEU A 556 35.38 -42.35 12.91
N SER A 557 36.41 -41.70 12.36
CA SER A 557 37.75 -42.30 12.17
C SER A 557 38.73 -41.97 13.31
N ALA A 558 38.35 -41.09 14.25
CA ALA A 558 39.20 -40.69 15.38
C ALA A 558 38.79 -41.31 16.74
N SER A 559 37.73 -42.11 16.82
CA SER A 559 37.23 -42.67 18.09
C SER A 559 37.90 -43.98 18.56
N VAL A 560 39.09 -44.31 18.04
CA VAL A 560 39.94 -45.40 18.58
C VAL A 560 41.38 -44.94 18.78
N SER A 561 41.59 -43.92 19.60
CA SER A 561 42.82 -43.77 20.40
C SER A 561 42.78 -42.52 21.27
N GLY A 562 42.83 -42.71 22.59
CA GLY A 562 43.34 -41.68 23.49
C GLY A 562 42.39 -41.22 24.59
N SER A 563 42.27 -42.04 25.63
CA SER A 563 41.90 -41.57 26.96
C SER A 563 43.01 -40.69 27.56
N SER A 564 42.71 -39.45 27.96
CA SER A 564 43.26 -38.85 29.19
C SER A 564 42.62 -37.48 29.48
N SER A 565 41.93 -37.40 30.62
CA SER A 565 41.89 -36.30 31.59
C SER A 565 42.37 -34.90 31.14
N ASN A 566 41.49 -33.90 31.20
CA ASN A 566 41.56 -32.88 32.27
C ASN A 566 40.36 -31.90 32.24
N SER A 567 40.19 -31.31 33.42
CA SER A 567 39.11 -30.53 34.00
C SER A 567 38.92 -29.10 33.47
N LEU A 568 37.69 -28.61 33.65
CA LEU A 568 37.26 -27.26 34.09
C LEU A 568 37.93 -26.03 33.44
N GLU A 569 37.14 -25.20 32.76
CA GLU A 569 36.74 -23.89 33.30
C GLU A 569 35.63 -23.23 32.47
N GLU A 570 34.69 -22.64 33.21
CA GLU A 570 33.60 -21.77 32.78
C GLU A 570 34.14 -20.48 32.12
N ASN A 571 33.40 -19.91 31.17
CA ASN A 571 32.96 -18.52 31.30
C ASN A 571 31.93 -18.14 30.23
N GLU A 572 30.80 -17.65 30.74
CA GLU A 572 29.75 -16.91 30.06
C GLU A 572 30.22 -15.49 29.73
N GLU A 573 29.89 -15.00 28.52
CA GLU A 573 29.37 -13.64 28.28
C GLU A 573 28.59 -13.59 26.95
#